data_AF-A0A699IBU6-F1
#
_entry.id   AF-A0A699IBU6-F1
#
_cell.length_a   1.000
_cell.length_b   1.000
_cell.length_c   1.000
_cell.angle_alpha   90.00
_cell.angle_beta   90.00
_cell.angle_gamma   90.00
#
_symmetry.space_group_name_H-M   'P 1'
#
loop_
_entity.id
_entity.type
_entity.pdbx_description
1 polymer ?
#
loop_
_entity_poly.entity_id
_entity_poly.type
_entity_poly.pdbx_seq_one_letter_code
_entity_poly.pdbx_strand_id
1 'polypeptide(L)'
;MFCYLAGMKPYYLKCIKDGSFQPKTYDGDAKPESQWTPDERRLVVQDQSLKSIIMSCLSDDIMKSVISCVSAKETWTDLVHSFKGPSNTKENRIMDLKLEYQTIREKSIKSLSQAYTCYKTLLNELANDGVNLSKHEINVGFVNSLPEKWLAFSQGLRNANHTQTLDHADIYGRISKKILVGPLTYADLYLLN
;
A
#
# COMPACT_ATOMS: atom_id res chain seq x y z
N MET A 1 5.56 3.42 4.09
CA MET A 1 6.20 4.54 3.35
C MET A 1 5.20 5.34 2.53
N PHE A 2 4.24 4.72 1.82
CA PHE A 2 3.15 5.44 1.14
C PHE A 2 2.28 6.31 2.06
N CYS A 3 2.09 5.92 3.32
CA CYS A 3 1.38 6.71 4.33
C CYS A 3 2.09 8.03 4.69
N TYR A 4 3.42 8.10 4.54
CA TYR A 4 4.21 9.32 4.79
C TYR A 4 4.13 10.32 3.62
N LEU A 5 3.94 9.83 2.38
CA LEU A 5 3.82 10.69 1.20
C LEU A 5 2.40 11.27 1.03
N ALA A 6 1.38 10.63 1.60
CA ALA A 6 -0.01 11.10 1.53
C ALA A 6 -0.24 12.44 2.28
N GLY A 7 0.64 12.80 3.21
CA GLY A 7 0.64 14.10 3.90
C GLY A 7 1.54 15.17 3.26
N MET A 8 2.25 14.85 2.17
CA MET A 8 3.13 15.79 1.49
C MET A 8 2.43 16.52 0.33
N LYS A 9 3.00 17.67 -0.06
CA LYS A 9 2.48 18.58 -1.09
C LYS A 9 2.04 17.81 -2.36
N PRO A 10 0.88 18.14 -2.97
CA PRO A 10 0.30 17.44 -4.14
C PRO A 10 1.27 17.24 -5.31
N TYR A 11 2.28 18.12 -5.41
CA TYR A 11 3.29 18.11 -6.46
C TYR A 11 4.24 16.91 -6.41
N TYR A 12 4.57 16.32 -5.24
CA TYR A 12 5.51 15.20 -5.19
C TYR A 12 4.96 13.93 -5.83
N LEU A 13 3.65 13.68 -5.70
CA LEU A 13 2.97 12.61 -6.42
C LEU A 13 3.02 12.82 -7.93
N LYS A 14 2.94 14.08 -8.38
CA LYS A 14 3.08 14.45 -9.79
C LYS A 14 4.51 14.19 -10.28
N CYS A 15 5.53 14.60 -9.54
CA CYS A 15 6.94 14.35 -9.91
C CYS A 15 7.25 12.87 -10.07
N ILE A 16 6.80 12.02 -9.14
CA ILE A 16 7.04 10.57 -9.21
C ILE A 16 6.36 9.94 -10.42
N LYS A 17 5.16 10.41 -10.81
CA LYS A 17 4.41 9.87 -11.95
C LYS A 17 4.89 10.42 -13.29
N ASP A 18 4.93 11.73 -13.42
CA ASP A 18 5.11 12.42 -14.71
C ASP A 18 6.59 12.65 -15.02
N GLY A 19 7.44 12.72 -14.00
CA GLY A 19 8.88 12.95 -14.10
C GLY A 19 9.31 14.36 -13.73
N SER A 20 10.62 14.57 -13.70
CA SER A 20 11.21 15.87 -13.39
C SER A 20 10.76 16.90 -14.42
N PHE A 21 10.33 18.06 -13.94
CA PHE A 21 10.12 19.21 -14.80
C PHE A 21 11.46 19.66 -15.39
N GLN A 22 11.56 19.69 -16.72
CA GLN A 22 12.72 20.22 -17.43
C GLN A 22 12.32 21.54 -18.11
N PRO A 23 12.87 22.69 -17.68
CA PRO A 23 12.65 23.96 -18.36
C PRO A 23 13.19 23.88 -19.79
N LYS A 24 12.35 24.19 -20.78
CA LYS A 24 12.71 24.14 -22.21
C LYS A 24 12.54 25.51 -22.88
N THR A 25 13.33 25.77 -23.91
CA THR A 25 13.18 26.93 -24.79
C THR A 25 11.98 26.75 -25.72
N TYR A 26 11.61 27.80 -26.46
CA TYR A 26 10.56 27.71 -27.49
C TYR A 26 10.88 26.67 -28.57
N ASP A 27 12.16 26.45 -28.84
CA ASP A 27 12.66 25.46 -29.81
C ASP A 27 12.71 24.03 -29.24
N GLY A 28 12.39 23.84 -27.95
CA GLY A 28 12.34 22.55 -27.27
C GLY A 28 13.67 22.11 -26.63
N ASP A 29 14.72 22.91 -26.75
CA ASP A 29 16.03 22.67 -26.14
C ASP A 29 16.03 22.93 -24.63
N ALA A 30 16.99 22.36 -23.91
CA ALA A 30 17.15 22.61 -22.48
C ALA A 30 17.47 24.10 -22.23
N LYS A 31 16.59 24.75 -21.48
CA LYS A 31 16.73 26.17 -21.15
C LYS A 31 17.84 26.35 -20.10
N PRO A 32 18.80 27.28 -20.28
CA PRO A 32 19.85 27.50 -19.30
C PRO A 32 19.30 28.10 -17.99
N GLU A 33 19.91 27.75 -16.86
CA GLU A 33 19.46 28.14 -15.51
C GLU A 33 19.29 29.66 -15.31
N SER A 34 20.11 30.46 -15.99
CA SER A 34 20.05 31.92 -15.93
C SER A 34 18.76 32.50 -16.52
N GLN A 35 18.06 31.74 -17.37
CA GLN A 35 16.83 32.16 -18.03
C GLN A 35 15.59 31.59 -17.36
N TRP A 36 15.74 30.75 -16.33
CA TRP A 36 14.60 30.12 -15.66
C TRP A 36 13.71 31.15 -14.98
N THR A 37 12.40 31.01 -15.17
CA THR A 37 11.43 31.78 -14.40
C THR A 37 11.46 31.33 -12.93
N PRO A 38 10.98 32.17 -11.99
CA PRO A 38 10.86 31.78 -10.60
C PRO A 38 10.08 30.48 -10.40
N ASP A 39 9.07 30.24 -11.24
CA ASP A 39 8.21 29.06 -11.18
C ASP A 39 8.95 27.82 -11.66
N GLU A 40 9.64 27.89 -12.80
CA GLU A 40 10.50 26.82 -13.32
C GLU A 40 11.56 26.41 -12.29
N ARG A 41 12.22 27.38 -11.67
CA ARG A 41 13.21 27.15 -10.59
C ARG A 41 12.58 26.45 -9.39
N ARG A 42 11.38 26.86 -8.97
CA ARG A 42 10.66 26.19 -7.85
C ARG A 42 10.36 24.72 -8.15
N LEU A 43 9.98 24.40 -9.39
CA LEU A 43 9.64 23.03 -9.81
C LEU A 43 10.88 22.11 -9.79
N VAL A 44 12.03 22.61 -10.27
CA VAL A 44 13.31 21.87 -10.22
C VAL A 44 13.78 21.67 -8.77
N VAL A 45 13.72 22.71 -7.93
CA VAL A 45 14.09 22.60 -6.51
C VAL A 45 13.20 21.61 -5.77
N GLN A 46 11.90 21.55 -6.10
CA GLN A 46 10.98 20.59 -5.50
C GLN A 46 11.31 19.14 -5.88
N ASP A 47 11.72 18.88 -7.14
CA ASP A 47 12.17 17.54 -7.55
C ASP A 47 13.44 17.12 -6.78
N GLN A 48 14.43 18.00 -6.68
CA GLN A 48 15.66 17.74 -5.92
C GLN A 48 15.38 17.56 -4.42
N SER A 49 14.46 18.34 -3.86
CA SER A 49 14.03 18.17 -2.47
C SER A 49 13.40 16.81 -2.24
N LEU A 50 12.55 16.35 -3.16
CA LEU A 50 11.93 15.03 -3.09
C LEU A 50 12.98 13.91 -3.21
N LYS A 51 13.94 14.04 -4.13
CA LYS A 51 15.07 13.11 -4.24
C LYS A 51 15.83 13.02 -2.91
N SER A 52 16.20 14.15 -2.31
CA SER A 52 16.89 14.17 -1.01
C SER A 52 16.09 13.53 0.11
N ILE A 53 14.76 13.74 0.15
CA ILE A 53 13.87 13.05 1.09
C ILE A 53 13.91 11.53 0.88
N ILE A 54 13.77 11.07 -0.38
CA ILE A 54 13.86 9.65 -0.71
C ILE A 54 15.20 9.07 -0.23
N MET A 55 16.31 9.73 -0.56
CA MET A 55 17.66 9.30 -0.21
C MET A 55 17.88 9.23 1.30
N SER A 56 17.33 10.18 2.06
CA SER A 56 17.44 10.20 3.53
C SER A 56 16.75 9.03 4.24
N CYS A 57 15.85 8.32 3.53
CA CYS A 57 15.18 7.13 4.05
C CYS A 57 15.91 5.83 3.71
N LEU A 58 17.04 5.87 2.99
CA LEU A 58 17.76 4.69 2.53
C LEU A 58 18.97 4.39 3.43
N SER A 59 19.37 3.12 3.50
CA SER A 59 20.68 2.75 4.04
C SER A 59 21.79 3.09 3.04
N ASP A 60 23.02 3.24 3.52
CA ASP A 60 24.18 3.62 2.69
C ASP A 60 24.39 2.71 1.48
N ASP A 61 24.14 1.41 1.63
CA ASP A 61 24.32 0.44 0.55
C ASP A 61 23.29 0.61 -0.56
N ILE A 62 22.03 0.88 -0.21
CA ILE A 62 20.96 1.16 -1.18
C ILE A 62 21.20 2.54 -1.81
N MET A 63 21.58 3.52 -1.00
CA MET A 63 21.85 4.88 -1.47
C MET A 63 22.93 4.91 -2.57
N LYS A 64 24.02 4.16 -2.42
CA LYS A 64 25.09 4.05 -3.42
C LYS A 64 24.59 3.54 -4.77
N SER A 65 23.55 2.70 -4.79
CA SER A 65 23.00 2.14 -6.03
C SER A 65 22.17 3.14 -6.84
N VAL A 66 21.63 4.19 -6.21
CA VAL A 66 20.72 5.16 -6.85
C VAL A 66 21.22 6.61 -6.78
N ILE A 67 22.44 6.83 -6.27
CA ILE A 67 23.00 8.17 -6.11
C ILE A 67 23.19 8.90 -7.44
N SER A 68 23.45 8.15 -8.51
CA SER A 68 23.64 8.66 -9.88
C SER A 68 22.35 9.10 -10.57
N CYS A 69 21.18 8.68 -10.08
CA CYS A 69 19.90 9.08 -10.66
C CYS A 69 19.74 10.61 -10.60
N VAL A 70 19.30 11.25 -11.68
CA VAL A 70 19.25 12.71 -11.79
C VAL A 70 17.99 13.28 -11.14
N SER A 71 16.88 12.53 -11.20
CA SER A 71 15.56 12.96 -10.73
C SER A 71 15.01 12.10 -9.59
N ALA A 72 14.03 12.64 -8.87
CA ALA A 72 13.27 11.87 -7.87
C ALA A 72 12.53 10.68 -8.50
N LYS A 73 11.99 10.83 -9.72
CA LYS A 73 11.31 9.75 -10.44
C LYS A 73 12.26 8.63 -10.82
N GLU A 74 13.43 8.96 -11.35
CA GLU A 74 14.45 7.97 -11.73
C GLU A 74 14.92 7.21 -10.48
N THR A 75 15.26 7.94 -9.42
CA THR A 75 15.61 7.34 -8.12
C THR A 75 14.52 6.40 -7.63
N TRP A 76 13.26 6.82 -7.66
CA TRP A 76 12.12 5.99 -7.26
C TRP A 76 11.91 4.77 -8.17
N THR A 77 12.08 4.92 -9.48
CA THR A 77 11.91 3.86 -10.46
C THR A 77 12.97 2.78 -10.29
N ASP A 78 14.23 3.18 -10.11
CA ASP A 78 15.34 2.25 -9.89
C ASP A 78 15.23 1.54 -8.55
N LEU A 79 14.78 2.23 -7.49
CA LEU A 79 14.44 1.58 -6.22
C LEU A 79 13.35 0.53 -6.41
N VAL A 80 12.23 0.91 -7.06
CA VAL A 80 11.15 -0.04 -7.33
C VAL A 80 11.67 -1.23 -8.11
N HIS A 81 12.44 -1.02 -9.17
CA HIS A 81 13.01 -2.09 -9.98
C HIS A 81 13.97 -2.99 -9.19
N SER A 82 14.82 -2.41 -8.34
CA SER A 82 15.82 -3.15 -7.56
C SER A 82 15.18 -4.04 -6.48
N PHE A 83 14.07 -3.58 -5.88
CA PHE A 83 13.39 -4.32 -4.81
C PHE A 83 12.27 -5.24 -5.31
N LYS A 84 11.61 -4.89 -6.41
CA LYS A 84 10.51 -5.68 -6.99
C LYS A 84 10.99 -6.58 -8.14
N GLY A 85 12.13 -6.28 -8.78
CA GLY A 85 12.51 -6.90 -10.04
C GLY A 85 11.70 -6.35 -11.23
N PRO A 86 11.71 -7.01 -12.40
CA PRO A 86 10.98 -6.54 -13.58
C PRO A 86 9.46 -6.46 -13.31
N SER A 87 8.83 -5.33 -13.67
CA SER A 87 7.49 -4.95 -13.18
C SER A 87 6.33 -5.86 -13.63
N ASN A 88 6.60 -6.84 -14.49
CA ASN A 88 5.63 -7.74 -15.11
C ASN A 88 5.64 -9.16 -14.52
N THR A 89 6.32 -9.37 -13.40
CA THR A 89 6.27 -10.66 -12.71
C THR A 89 4.97 -10.82 -11.91
N LYS A 90 4.55 -12.07 -11.73
CA LYS A 90 3.38 -12.44 -10.92
C LYS A 90 3.53 -11.97 -9.47
N GLU A 91 4.73 -12.02 -8.91
CA GLU A 91 5.02 -11.55 -7.55
C GLU A 91 4.79 -10.04 -7.39
N ASN A 92 5.13 -9.25 -8.41
CA ASN A 92 4.92 -7.80 -8.39
C ASN A 92 3.45 -7.43 -8.45
N ARG A 93 2.69 -8.14 -9.28
CA ARG A 93 1.24 -7.99 -9.33
C ARG A 93 0.59 -8.31 -7.99
N ILE A 94 1.01 -9.40 -7.32
CA ILE A 94 0.54 -9.75 -5.96
C ILE A 94 0.87 -8.64 -4.96
N MET A 95 2.09 -8.09 -4.99
CA MET A 95 2.48 -7.01 -4.09
C MET A 95 1.68 -5.73 -4.33
N ASP A 96 1.41 -5.39 -5.59
CA ASP A 96 0.60 -4.22 -5.95
C ASP A 96 -0.83 -4.35 -5.45
N LEU A 97 -1.45 -5.51 -5.67
CA LEU A 97 -2.79 -5.83 -5.17
C LEU A 97 -2.88 -5.76 -3.64
N LYS A 98 -1.85 -6.26 -2.92
CA LYS A 98 -1.77 -6.14 -1.46
C LYS A 98 -1.67 -4.68 -1.00
N LEU A 99 -0.88 -3.86 -1.68
CA LEU A 99 -0.69 -2.45 -1.35
C LEU A 99 -1.95 -1.62 -1.64
N GLU A 100 -2.61 -1.87 -2.76
CA GLU A 100 -3.87 -1.25 -3.14
C GLU A 100 -4.95 -1.53 -2.10
N TYR A 101 -5.07 -2.81 -1.68
CA TYR A 101 -5.98 -3.18 -0.60
C TYR A 101 -5.71 -2.43 0.70
N GLN A 102 -4.45 -2.34 1.15
CA GLN A 102 -4.09 -1.60 2.37
C GLN A 102 -4.46 -0.12 2.27
N THR A 103 -4.26 0.47 1.09
CA THR A 103 -4.60 1.87 0.82
C THR A 103 -6.11 2.10 0.88
N ILE A 104 -6.91 1.20 0.28
CA ILE A 104 -8.38 1.25 0.32
C ILE A 104 -8.86 1.09 1.77
N ARG A 105 -8.30 0.14 2.52
CA ARG A 105 -8.60 -0.11 3.94
C ARG A 105 -8.43 1.14 4.79
N GLU A 106 -7.32 1.84 4.63
CA GLU A 106 -7.02 3.03 5.44
C GLU A 106 -7.91 4.23 5.10
N LYS A 107 -8.38 4.34 3.84
CA LYS A 107 -9.09 5.55 3.38
C LYS A 107 -10.62 5.43 3.35
N SER A 108 -11.18 4.24 3.16
CA SER A 108 -12.57 4.11 2.68
C SER A 108 -13.43 3.06 3.38
N ILE A 109 -12.83 2.13 4.13
CA ILE A 109 -13.58 1.02 4.74
C ILE A 109 -14.21 1.48 6.06
N LYS A 110 -15.52 1.77 6.02
CA LYS A 110 -16.30 2.23 7.18
C LYS A 110 -17.02 1.07 7.90
N SER A 111 -17.42 0.03 7.15
CA SER A 111 -18.15 -1.13 7.66
C SER A 111 -17.45 -2.47 7.39
N LEU A 112 -17.81 -3.50 8.17
CA LEU A 112 -17.26 -4.85 7.99
C LEU A 112 -17.65 -5.45 6.64
N SER A 113 -18.88 -5.19 6.18
CA SER A 113 -19.36 -5.63 4.87
C SER A 113 -18.54 -5.05 3.72
N GLN A 114 -18.17 -3.76 3.81
CA GLN A 114 -17.26 -3.14 2.85
C GLN A 114 -15.87 -3.80 2.89
N ALA A 115 -15.35 -4.09 4.09
CA ALA A 115 -14.08 -4.78 4.28
C ALA A 115 -14.06 -6.16 3.61
N TYR A 116 -15.13 -6.94 3.84
CA TYR A 116 -15.29 -8.27 3.30
C TYR A 116 -15.48 -8.27 1.78
N THR A 117 -16.25 -7.32 1.25
CA THR A 117 -16.44 -7.18 -0.20
C THR A 117 -15.12 -6.85 -0.90
N CYS A 118 -14.36 -5.87 -0.39
CA CYS A 118 -13.03 -5.53 -0.93
C CYS A 118 -12.07 -6.72 -0.84
N TYR A 119 -12.12 -7.47 0.27
CA TYR A 119 -11.26 -8.65 0.44
C TYR A 119 -11.58 -9.76 -0.57
N LYS A 120 -12.87 -10.02 -0.83
CA LYS A 120 -13.27 -10.98 -1.88
C LYS A 120 -12.86 -10.53 -3.28
N THR A 121 -12.97 -9.25 -3.60
CA THR A 121 -12.48 -8.71 -4.88
C THR A 121 -10.99 -8.97 -5.05
N LEU A 122 -10.19 -8.71 -4.00
CA LEU A 122 -8.76 -9.00 -3.98
C LEU A 122 -8.47 -10.50 -4.21
N LEU A 123 -9.20 -11.40 -3.56
CA LEU A 123 -9.02 -12.85 -3.76
C LEU A 123 -9.33 -13.27 -5.20
N ASN A 124 -10.38 -12.71 -5.81
CA ASN A 124 -10.73 -12.99 -7.19
C ASN A 124 -9.65 -12.50 -8.17
N GLU A 125 -9.08 -11.32 -7.94
CA GLU A 125 -7.98 -10.79 -8.76
C GLU A 125 -6.72 -11.66 -8.63
N LEU A 126 -6.36 -12.06 -7.40
CA LEU A 126 -5.25 -12.99 -7.16
C LEU A 126 -5.47 -14.34 -7.86
N ALA A 127 -6.71 -14.88 -7.83
CA ALA A 127 -7.04 -16.11 -8.52
C ALA A 127 -6.93 -15.96 -10.06
N ASN A 128 -7.37 -14.83 -10.63
CA ASN A 128 -7.22 -14.53 -12.06
C ASN A 128 -5.74 -14.45 -12.48
N ASP A 129 -4.88 -13.98 -11.58
CA ASP A 129 -3.41 -13.96 -11.77
C ASP A 129 -2.77 -15.35 -11.51
N GLY A 130 -3.59 -16.38 -11.31
CA GLY A 130 -3.18 -17.79 -11.12
C GLY A 130 -2.59 -18.08 -9.74
N VAL A 131 -2.85 -17.23 -8.74
CA VAL A 131 -2.36 -17.42 -7.37
C VAL A 131 -3.33 -18.32 -6.61
N ASN A 132 -2.84 -19.49 -6.21
CA ASN A 132 -3.60 -20.42 -5.39
C ASN A 132 -3.19 -20.25 -3.93
N LEU A 133 -4.06 -19.62 -3.14
CA LEU A 133 -3.89 -19.51 -1.69
C LEU A 133 -4.57 -20.69 -1.00
N SER A 134 -3.93 -21.24 0.02
CA SER A 134 -4.56 -22.20 0.92
C SER A 134 -5.67 -21.51 1.73
N LYS A 135 -6.63 -22.32 2.22
CA LYS A 135 -7.69 -21.85 3.11
C LYS A 135 -7.14 -21.08 4.32
N HIS A 136 -6.03 -21.56 4.88
CA HIS A 136 -5.39 -20.91 6.01
C HIS A 136 -4.84 -19.52 5.65
N GLU A 137 -4.17 -19.39 4.50
CA GLU A 137 -3.65 -18.10 4.02
C GLU A 137 -4.77 -17.09 3.76
N ILE A 138 -5.90 -17.55 3.20
CA ILE A 138 -7.09 -16.72 3.00
C ILE A 138 -7.64 -16.24 4.35
N ASN A 139 -7.77 -17.13 5.33
CA ASN A 139 -8.30 -16.75 6.64
C ASN A 139 -7.38 -15.79 7.40
N VAL A 140 -6.08 -16.08 7.42
CA VAL A 140 -5.08 -15.21 8.06
C VAL A 140 -5.02 -13.87 7.33
N GLY A 141 -5.09 -13.89 6.01
CA GLY A 141 -5.18 -12.72 5.15
C GLY A 141 -6.37 -11.85 5.55
N PHE A 142 -7.58 -12.41 5.59
CA PHE A 142 -8.80 -11.70 5.97
C PHE A 142 -8.69 -11.10 7.38
N VAL A 143 -8.24 -11.88 8.36
CA VAL A 143 -8.14 -11.41 9.75
C VAL A 143 -7.11 -10.29 9.91
N ASN A 144 -6.01 -10.31 9.15
CA ASN A 144 -5.02 -9.22 9.08
C ASN A 144 -5.50 -7.99 8.29
N SER A 145 -6.49 -8.18 7.44
CA SER A 145 -7.04 -7.16 6.57
C SER A 145 -8.03 -6.26 7.31
N LEU A 146 -8.52 -6.69 8.49
CA LEU A 146 -9.50 -5.98 9.29
C LEU A 146 -8.93 -4.70 9.94
N PRO A 147 -9.67 -3.57 9.88
CA PRO A 147 -9.40 -2.35 10.64
C PRO A 147 -9.10 -2.55 12.14
N GLU A 148 -8.37 -1.60 12.70
CA GLU A 148 -7.83 -1.64 14.08
C GLU A 148 -8.90 -1.91 15.15
N LYS A 149 -10.09 -1.31 14.99
CA LYS A 149 -11.25 -1.51 15.86
C LYS A 149 -11.73 -2.96 16.01
N TRP A 150 -11.25 -3.88 15.16
CA TRP A 150 -11.57 -5.31 15.20
C TRP A 150 -10.37 -6.19 15.60
N LEU A 151 -9.20 -5.62 15.90
CA LEU A 151 -7.97 -6.37 16.21
C LEU A 151 -8.11 -7.31 17.40
N ALA A 152 -8.74 -6.87 18.49
CA ALA A 152 -8.91 -7.71 19.69
C ALA A 152 -9.73 -8.98 19.38
N PHE A 153 -10.71 -8.87 18.47
CA PHE A 153 -11.48 -10.02 18.03
C PHE A 153 -10.69 -10.91 17.06
N SER A 154 -9.96 -10.29 16.13
CA SER A 154 -9.02 -10.96 15.24
C SER A 154 -7.96 -11.79 15.99
N GLN A 155 -7.45 -11.28 17.11
CA GLN A 155 -6.53 -11.99 17.99
C GLN A 155 -7.21 -13.17 18.68
N GLY A 156 -8.44 -13.00 19.18
CA GLY A 156 -9.23 -14.09 19.75
C GLY A 156 -9.47 -15.24 18.77
N LEU A 157 -9.80 -14.92 17.51
CA LEU A 157 -9.98 -15.93 16.45
C LEU A 157 -8.69 -16.70 16.13
N ARG A 158 -7.53 -16.04 16.17
CA ARG A 158 -6.23 -16.69 16.00
C ARG A 158 -5.93 -17.64 17.15
N ASN A 159 -6.10 -17.19 18.38
CA ASN A 159 -5.80 -17.98 19.58
C ASN A 159 -6.68 -19.23 19.67
N ALA A 160 -7.90 -19.18 19.15
CA ALA A 160 -8.82 -20.31 19.07
C ALA A 160 -8.59 -21.23 17.85
N ASN A 161 -7.50 -21.05 17.08
CA ASN A 161 -7.20 -21.78 15.84
C ASN A 161 -8.34 -21.74 14.79
N HIS A 162 -9.24 -20.76 14.88
CA HIS A 162 -10.36 -20.63 13.94
C HIS A 162 -9.92 -20.25 12.53
N THR A 163 -8.73 -19.66 12.38
CA THR A 163 -8.12 -19.38 11.08
C THR A 163 -7.66 -20.65 10.34
N GLN A 164 -7.56 -21.80 11.01
CA GLN A 164 -7.22 -23.09 10.39
C GLN A 164 -8.47 -23.92 10.10
N THR A 165 -9.53 -23.76 10.91
CA THR A 165 -10.71 -24.63 10.87
C THR A 165 -11.87 -24.04 10.08
N LEU A 166 -12.18 -22.76 10.26
CA LEU A 166 -13.35 -22.10 9.67
C LEU A 166 -13.09 -21.56 8.27
N ASP A 167 -14.12 -21.33 7.47
CA ASP A 167 -13.98 -20.56 6.23
C ASP A 167 -14.03 -19.05 6.50
N HIS A 168 -13.46 -18.24 5.60
CA HIS A 168 -13.46 -16.77 5.71
C HIS A 168 -14.89 -16.20 5.75
N ALA A 169 -15.86 -16.86 5.11
CA ALA A 169 -17.28 -16.53 5.21
C ALA A 169 -17.84 -16.77 6.63
N ASP A 170 -17.45 -17.87 7.28
CA ASP A 170 -17.86 -18.18 8.66
C ASP A 170 -17.24 -17.18 9.64
N ILE A 171 -15.97 -16.84 9.44
CA ILE A 171 -15.26 -15.83 10.22
C ILE A 171 -15.98 -14.48 10.08
N TYR A 172 -16.32 -14.06 8.86
CA TYR A 172 -17.13 -12.87 8.63
C TYR A 172 -18.48 -12.92 9.38
N GLY A 173 -19.19 -14.04 9.29
CA GLY A 173 -20.46 -14.24 9.99
C GLY A 173 -20.34 -14.09 11.51
N ARG A 174 -19.27 -14.62 12.11
CA ARG A 174 -19.00 -14.50 13.55
C ARG A 174 -18.70 -13.05 13.96
N ILE A 175 -17.87 -12.34 13.18
CA ILE A 175 -17.58 -10.91 13.44
C ILE A 175 -18.87 -10.10 13.30
N SER A 176 -19.65 -10.34 12.24
CA SER A 176 -20.90 -9.64 11.96
C SER A 176 -21.92 -9.84 13.08
N LYS A 177 -22.08 -11.07 13.57
CA LYS A 177 -22.94 -11.35 14.73
C LYS A 177 -22.49 -10.57 15.95
N LYS A 178 -21.19 -10.61 16.30
CA LYS A 178 -20.66 -9.89 17.47
C LYS A 178 -20.85 -8.37 17.39
N ILE A 179 -20.76 -7.78 16.19
CA ILE A 179 -21.03 -6.35 15.99
C ILE A 179 -22.52 -6.03 16.21
N LEU A 180 -23.43 -6.91 15.80
CA LEU A 180 -24.88 -6.71 15.91
C LEU A 180 -25.41 -6.92 17.34
N VAL A 181 -24.77 -7.77 18.15
CA VAL A 181 -25.27 -8.16 19.49
C VAL A 181 -24.77 -7.21 20.61
N GLY A 182 -23.82 -6.30 20.33
CA GLY A 182 -23.18 -5.46 21.36
C GLY A 182 -22.07 -6.19 22.12
N PRO A 183 -21.42 -5.56 23.14
CA PRO A 183 -20.34 -6.20 23.88
C PRO A 183 -20.87 -7.45 24.60
N LEU A 184 -20.38 -8.61 24.16
CA LEU A 184 -20.73 -9.90 24.74
C LEU A 184 -20.36 -9.95 26.23
N THR A 185 -21.29 -10.46 27.02
CA THR A 185 -21.10 -10.69 28.44
C THR A 185 -20.26 -11.94 28.66
N TYR A 186 -19.73 -12.13 29.86
CA TYR A 186 -18.89 -13.29 30.20
C TYR A 186 -19.56 -14.65 29.92
N ALA A 187 -20.89 -14.70 29.86
CA ALA A 187 -21.67 -15.89 29.51
C ALA A 187 -21.51 -16.35 28.05
N ASP A 188 -21.24 -15.42 27.13
CA ASP A 188 -21.15 -15.72 25.69
C ASP A 188 -19.79 -16.33 25.30
N LEU A 189 -18.78 -16.19 26.17
CA LEU A 189 -17.47 -16.84 26.01
C LEU A 189 -17.54 -18.36 26.27
N TYR A 190 -18.54 -18.81 27.03
CA TYR A 190 -18.74 -20.24 27.34
C TYR A 190 -19.41 -21.02 26.21
N LEU A 191 -20.11 -20.34 25.28
CA LEU A 191 -20.77 -20.97 24.14
C LEU A 191 -19.85 -21.15 22.92
N LEU A 192 -18.57 -20.79 23.05
CA LEU A 192 -17.54 -20.92 22.02
C LEU A 192 -16.49 -22.02 22.32
N ASN A 193 -16.65 -22.76 23.42
CA ASN A 193 -15.98 -24.03 23.69
C ASN A 193 -16.86 -25.20 23.25
#